data_AF-A0A941DTP8-F1
#
_entry.id   AF-A0A941DTP8-F1
#
_cell.length_a   1.000
_cell.length_b   1.000
_cell.length_c   1.000
_cell.angle_alpha   90.00
_cell.angle_beta   90.00
_cell.angle_gamma   90.00
#
_symmetry.space_group_name_H-M   'P 1'
#
loop_
_entity.id
_entity.type
_entity.pdbx_description
1 polymer ?
#
loop_
_entity_poly.entity_id
_entity_poly.type
_entity_poly.pdbx_seq_one_letter_code
_entity_poly.pdbx_strand_id
1 'polypeptide(L)'
;NGTSAPTILEVAKSKGKAVGSITTTELTHATPAATFSHICNRNAQYAIAAQLVPGGAGYNTALNDGVDVLMGGGRNHFLPYDTSISTGKAGRADGRNLLNELAAQGYTVAATR
;
A
#
# COMPACT_ATOMS: atom_id res chain seq x y z
N ASN A 1 15.26 -16.62 -7.21
CA ASN A 1 16.26 -15.72 -7.87
C ASN A 1 15.83 -14.24 -7.87
N GLY A 2 14.91 -13.80 -6.98
CA GLY A 2 14.53 -12.39 -6.87
C GLY A 2 13.55 -11.88 -7.94
N THR A 3 13.11 -12.73 -8.87
CA THR A 3 12.05 -12.40 -9.82
C THR A 3 10.69 -12.36 -9.12
N SER A 4 9.91 -11.32 -9.39
CA SER A 4 8.53 -11.18 -8.91
C SER A 4 7.67 -12.36 -9.38
N ALA A 5 6.88 -12.92 -8.46
CA ALA A 5 5.93 -13.98 -8.76
C ALA A 5 4.51 -13.40 -8.76
N PRO A 6 3.67 -13.67 -9.79
CA PRO A 6 2.33 -13.11 -9.84
C PRO A 6 1.51 -13.43 -8.59
N THR A 7 0.85 -12.42 -8.02
CA THR A 7 -0.03 -12.59 -6.87
C THR A 7 -1.43 -12.97 -7.31
N ILE A 8 -2.22 -13.55 -6.40
CA ILE A 8 -3.62 -13.85 -6.68
C ILE A 8 -4.45 -12.59 -6.94
N LEU A 9 -4.09 -11.44 -6.35
CA LEU A 9 -4.81 -10.19 -6.61
C LEU A 9 -4.53 -9.68 -8.02
N GLU A 10 -3.29 -9.72 -8.47
CA GLU A 10 -2.92 -9.36 -9.86
C GLU A 10 -3.65 -10.25 -10.88
N VAL A 11 -3.69 -11.56 -10.62
CA VAL A 11 -4.43 -12.51 -11.46
C VAL A 11 -5.94 -12.23 -11.44
N ALA A 12 -6.50 -11.81 -10.30
CA ALA A 12 -7.91 -11.44 -10.22
C ALA A 12 -8.21 -10.11 -10.95
N LYS A 13 -7.38 -9.08 -10.77
CA LYS A 13 -7.51 -7.79 -11.47
C LYS A 13 -7.37 -7.94 -12.98
N SER A 14 -6.45 -8.77 -13.46
CA SER A 14 -6.33 -9.08 -14.91
C SER A 14 -7.57 -9.77 -15.50
N LYS A 15 -8.44 -10.35 -14.65
CA LYS A 15 -9.73 -10.94 -15.04
C LYS A 15 -10.91 -10.02 -14.73
N GLY A 16 -10.68 -8.74 -14.44
CA GLY A 16 -11.72 -7.75 -14.13
C GLY A 16 -12.48 -8.04 -12.83
N LYS A 17 -11.87 -8.76 -11.88
CA LYS A 17 -12.48 -9.06 -10.58
C LYS A 17 -12.08 -8.02 -9.54
N ALA A 18 -13.02 -7.71 -8.65
CA ALA A 18 -12.72 -6.93 -7.46
C ALA A 18 -11.85 -7.74 -6.48
N VAL A 19 -10.98 -7.02 -5.76
CA VAL A 19 -10.02 -7.57 -4.81
C VAL A 19 -9.93 -6.71 -3.56
N GLY A 20 -9.52 -7.33 -2.45
CA GLY A 20 -9.28 -6.61 -1.21
C GLY A 20 -8.17 -7.23 -0.37
N SER A 21 -7.50 -6.39 0.41
CA SER A 21 -6.53 -6.80 1.43
C SER A 21 -6.94 -6.20 2.77
N ILE A 22 -7.33 -7.07 3.69
CA ILE A 22 -7.87 -6.70 5.01
C ILE A 22 -7.06 -7.41 6.08
N THR A 23 -6.60 -6.66 7.08
CA THR A 23 -5.79 -7.20 8.17
C THR A 23 -6.06 -6.45 9.47
N THR A 24 -5.79 -7.10 10.60
CA THR A 24 -5.71 -6.45 11.92
C THR A 24 -4.33 -5.86 12.20
N THR A 25 -3.33 -6.18 11.37
CA THR A 25 -1.96 -5.66 11.47
C THR A 25 -1.80 -4.39 10.65
N GLU A 26 -0.57 -4.00 10.33
CA GLU A 26 -0.30 -2.92 9.37
C GLU A 26 -0.50 -3.43 7.93
N LEU A 27 -1.11 -2.64 7.04
CA LEU A 27 -1.31 -3.05 5.63
C LEU A 27 0.00 -3.42 4.93
N THR A 28 1.09 -2.78 5.33
CA THR A 28 2.46 -2.99 4.82
C THR A 28 3.20 -4.13 5.50
N HIS A 29 2.57 -4.82 6.47
CA HIS A 29 3.14 -6.01 7.08
C HIS A 29 3.27 -7.14 6.05
N ALA A 30 4.18 -8.09 6.30
CA ALA A 30 4.56 -9.09 5.29
C ALA A 30 3.37 -9.89 4.72
N THR A 31 2.41 -10.29 5.56
CA THR A 31 1.25 -11.09 5.14
C THR A 31 0.35 -10.36 4.14
N PRO A 32 -0.20 -9.16 4.44
CA PRO A 32 -0.96 -8.40 3.44
C PRO A 32 -0.08 -7.95 2.27
N ALA A 33 1.16 -7.50 2.51
CA ALA A 33 2.06 -7.01 1.47
C ALA A 33 2.34 -8.03 0.37
N ALA A 34 2.44 -9.33 0.72
CA ALA A 34 2.64 -10.40 -0.25
C ALA A 34 1.51 -10.55 -1.29
N THR A 35 0.35 -9.93 -1.03
CA THR A 35 -0.80 -10.00 -1.95
C THR A 35 -0.77 -8.91 -3.03
N PHE A 36 -0.03 -7.83 -2.83
CA PHE A 36 -0.09 -6.64 -3.70
C PHE A 36 1.27 -6.01 -4.00
N SER A 37 2.37 -6.47 -3.39
CA SER A 37 3.69 -5.85 -3.57
C SER A 37 4.79 -6.87 -3.89
N HIS A 38 5.78 -6.40 -4.64
CA HIS A 38 7.03 -7.11 -4.90
C HIS A 38 8.18 -6.30 -4.32
N ILE A 39 8.91 -6.88 -3.38
CA ILE A 39 10.03 -6.21 -2.71
C ILE A 39 11.04 -7.23 -2.19
N CYS A 40 12.33 -6.88 -2.21
CA CYS A 40 13.39 -7.78 -1.73
C CYS A 40 13.47 -7.85 -0.20
N ASN A 41 12.89 -6.88 0.51
CA ASN A 41 12.99 -6.78 1.96
C ASN A 41 11.65 -6.34 2.57
N ARG A 42 11.10 -7.19 3.45
CA ARG A 42 9.84 -6.93 4.16
C ARG A 42 9.85 -5.66 5.02
N ASN A 43 11.03 -5.18 5.42
CA ASN A 43 11.17 -3.98 6.24
C ASN A 43 11.06 -2.69 5.41
N ALA A 44 11.06 -2.77 4.08
CA ALA A 44 10.87 -1.62 3.19
C ALA A 44 9.40 -1.18 3.12
N GLN A 45 8.73 -1.02 4.27
CA GLN A 45 7.29 -0.79 4.39
C GLN A 45 6.82 0.50 3.70
N TYR A 46 7.66 1.53 3.67
CA TYR A 46 7.38 2.73 2.89
C TYR A 46 7.36 2.46 1.37
N ALA A 47 8.26 1.64 0.85
CA ALA A 47 8.21 1.24 -0.55
C ALA A 47 7.01 0.33 -0.86
N ILE A 48 6.67 -0.57 0.08
CA ILE A 48 5.48 -1.42 0.00
C ILE A 48 4.19 -0.58 -0.08
N ALA A 49 4.06 0.46 0.76
CA ALA A 49 2.87 1.33 0.72
C ALA A 49 2.72 2.09 -0.60
N ALA A 50 3.83 2.52 -1.21
CA ALA A 50 3.80 3.24 -2.49
C ALA A 50 3.28 2.35 -3.64
N GLN A 51 3.45 1.03 -3.54
CA GLN A 51 2.94 0.07 -4.54
C GLN A 51 1.41 -0.04 -4.58
N LEU A 52 0.69 0.52 -3.60
CA LEU A 52 -0.77 0.49 -3.53
C LEU A 52 -1.47 1.65 -4.26
N VAL A 53 -0.76 2.72 -4.64
CA VAL A 53 -1.38 3.93 -5.19
C VAL A 53 -1.47 3.85 -6.72
N PRO A 54 -2.67 3.66 -7.33
CA PRO A 54 -2.79 3.55 -8.78
C PRO A 54 -2.21 4.77 -9.50
N GLY A 55 -1.33 4.52 -10.49
CA GLY A 55 -0.65 5.59 -11.24
C GLY A 55 0.39 6.40 -10.44
N GLY A 56 0.56 6.12 -9.15
CA GLY A 56 1.54 6.79 -8.30
C GLY A 56 2.98 6.31 -8.53
N ALA A 57 3.95 7.10 -8.05
CA ALA A 57 5.35 6.72 -8.14
C ALA A 57 5.61 5.44 -7.32
N GLY A 58 6.14 4.41 -7.99
CA GLY A 58 6.40 3.09 -7.38
C GLY A 58 5.17 2.17 -7.33
N TYR A 59 4.08 2.49 -8.02
CA TYR A 59 2.89 1.65 -8.11
C TYR A 59 3.20 0.25 -8.68
N ASN A 60 2.55 -0.78 -8.14
CA ASN A 60 2.55 -2.10 -8.77
C ASN A 60 1.54 -2.14 -9.92
N THR A 61 2.03 -1.96 -11.14
CA THR A 61 1.19 -1.91 -12.35
C THR A 61 0.46 -3.21 -12.67
N ALA A 62 0.87 -4.35 -12.08
CA ALA A 62 0.17 -5.63 -12.27
C ALA A 62 -1.21 -5.66 -11.57
N LEU A 63 -1.52 -4.68 -10.71
CA LEU A 63 -2.82 -4.51 -10.07
C LEU A 63 -3.83 -3.73 -10.94
N ASN A 64 -3.48 -3.39 -12.18
CA ASN A 64 -4.32 -2.60 -13.10
C ASN A 64 -4.78 -1.28 -12.45
N ASP A 65 -6.07 -1.14 -12.19
CA ASP A 65 -6.76 -0.02 -11.55
C ASP A 65 -6.65 0.02 -10.02
N GLY A 66 -5.99 -0.96 -9.41
CA GLY A 66 -5.67 -0.97 -7.97
C GLY A 66 -6.47 -1.98 -7.17
N VAL A 67 -6.16 -2.08 -5.88
CA VAL A 67 -6.91 -2.92 -4.93
C VAL A 67 -8.16 -2.17 -4.50
N ASP A 68 -9.34 -2.76 -4.65
CA ASP A 68 -10.61 -2.05 -4.43
C ASP A 68 -10.87 -1.74 -2.94
N VAL A 69 -10.43 -2.63 -2.05
CA VAL A 69 -10.60 -2.47 -0.60
C VAL A 69 -9.30 -2.73 0.16
N LEU A 70 -8.83 -1.71 0.88
CA LEU A 70 -7.65 -1.77 1.73
C LEU A 70 -8.05 -1.41 3.16
N MET A 71 -7.90 -2.34 4.10
CA MET A 71 -8.18 -2.08 5.52
C MET A 71 -7.12 -2.68 6.43
N GLY A 72 -6.59 -1.85 7.33
CA GLY A 72 -5.62 -2.25 8.34
C GLY A 72 -5.01 -1.05 9.06
N GLY A 73 -3.97 -1.30 9.84
CA GLY A 73 -3.17 -0.27 10.50
C GLY A 73 -2.00 0.24 9.65
N GLY A 74 -1.03 0.90 10.31
CA GLY A 74 0.20 1.37 9.66
C GLY A 74 0.05 2.69 8.92
N ARG A 75 -0.89 3.55 9.35
CA ARG A 75 -1.18 4.87 8.74
C ARG A 75 0.06 5.74 8.53
N ASN A 76 1.06 5.63 9.41
CA ASN A 76 2.34 6.34 9.27
C ASN A 76 3.07 6.01 7.95
N HIS A 77 2.91 4.81 7.38
CA HIS A 77 3.54 4.49 6.08
C HIS A 77 2.91 5.22 4.89
N PHE A 78 1.78 5.87 5.09
CA PHE A 78 1.02 6.59 4.07
C PHE A 78 1.04 8.11 4.25
N LEU A 79 1.59 8.62 5.37
CA LEU A 79 1.64 10.05 5.69
C LEU A 79 3.06 10.60 5.54
N PRO A 80 3.21 11.89 5.18
CA PRO A 80 4.52 12.54 5.14
C PRO A 80 5.15 12.59 6.53
N TYR A 81 6.46 12.77 6.57
CA TYR A 81 7.22 12.88 7.82
C TYR A 81 6.71 14.05 8.68
N ASP A 82 6.47 13.78 9.96
CA ASP A 82 6.02 14.73 10.97
C ASP A 82 7.05 14.81 12.10
N THR A 83 7.71 15.95 12.22
CA THR A 83 8.74 16.23 13.22
C THR A 83 8.21 16.30 14.65
N SER A 84 6.89 16.43 14.83
CA SER A 84 6.26 16.41 16.16
C SER A 84 6.15 14.99 16.74
N ILE A 85 6.29 13.96 15.89
CA ILE A 85 6.24 12.55 16.30
C ILE A 85 7.65 12.07 16.65
N SER A 86 7.93 11.89 17.94
CA SER A 86 9.22 11.37 18.43
C SER A 86 9.35 9.85 18.38
N THR A 87 8.26 9.15 18.05
CA THR A 87 8.29 7.68 17.89
C THR A 87 8.89 7.30 16.53
N GLY A 88 9.29 6.04 16.37
CA GLY A 88 9.71 5.49 15.06
C GLY A 88 8.62 5.45 13.97
N LYS A 89 7.46 6.09 14.20
CA LYS A 89 6.31 6.16 13.29
C LYS A 89 6.07 7.59 12.77
N ALA A 90 7.13 8.39 12.65
CA ALA A 90 7.05 9.78 12.18
C ALA A 90 6.58 9.94 10.72
N GLY A 91 6.59 8.88 9.92
CA GLY A 91 6.06 8.91 8.55
C GLY A 91 7.13 8.89 7.47
N ARG A 92 6.72 9.19 6.24
CA ARG A 92 7.55 9.03 5.03
C ARG A 92 8.50 10.20 4.81
N ALA A 93 9.79 9.90 4.62
CA ALA A 93 10.82 10.92 4.33
C ALA A 93 10.75 11.52 2.91
N ASP A 94 9.97 10.93 2.00
CA ASP A 94 9.81 11.40 0.61
C ASP A 94 8.78 12.54 0.47
N GLY A 95 8.19 13.01 1.58
CA GLY A 95 7.21 14.10 1.60
C GLY A 95 5.85 13.76 1.01
N ARG A 96 5.63 12.50 0.59
CA ARG A 96 4.37 12.08 -0.05
C ARG A 96 3.28 11.82 0.97
N ASN A 97 2.06 12.22 0.61
CA ASN A 97 0.85 11.82 1.32
C ASN A 97 0.05 10.85 0.45
N LEU A 98 0.29 9.55 0.66
CA LEU A 98 -0.34 8.50 -0.13
C LEU A 98 -1.85 8.40 0.11
N LEU A 99 -2.36 8.87 1.26
CA LEU A 99 -3.80 8.93 1.48
C LEU A 99 -4.46 9.96 0.56
N ASN A 100 -3.81 11.11 0.36
CA ASN A 100 -4.29 12.11 -0.61
C ASN A 100 -4.16 11.60 -2.04
N GLU A 101 -3.07 10.91 -2.37
CA GLU A 101 -2.90 10.30 -3.69
C GLU A 101 -3.98 9.24 -3.97
N LEU A 102 -4.30 8.38 -3.00
CA LEU A 102 -5.42 7.42 -3.09
C LEU A 102 -6.77 8.13 -3.23
N ALA A 103 -7.02 9.18 -2.45
CA ALA A 103 -8.25 9.96 -2.57
C ALA A 103 -8.40 10.58 -3.97
N ALA A 104 -7.30 11.04 -4.57
CA ALA A 104 -7.29 11.53 -5.95
C ALA A 104 -7.58 10.44 -6.99
N GLN A 105 -7.37 9.16 -6.66
CA GLN A 105 -7.78 8.01 -7.46
C GLN A 105 -9.22 7.52 -7.16
N GLY A 106 -9.99 8.26 -6.36
CA GLY A 106 -11.40 7.95 -6.05
C GLY A 106 -11.62 7.08 -4.81
N TYR A 107 -10.57 6.81 -4.01
CA TYR A 107 -10.72 6.05 -2.78
C TYR A 107 -11.34 6.89 -1.66
N THR A 108 -12.25 6.28 -0.89
CA THR A 108 -12.69 6.85 0.38
C THR A 108 -11.72 6.45 1.48
N VAL A 109 -11.15 7.45 2.17
CA VAL A 109 -10.20 7.22 3.28
C VAL A 109 -10.92 7.37 4.61
N ALA A 110 -11.02 6.27 5.36
CA ALA A 110 -11.55 6.24 6.72
C ALA A 110 -10.44 5.97 7.76
N ALA A 111 -10.55 6.57 8.94
CA ALA A 111 -9.56 6.45 10.02
C ALA A 111 -10.15 5.91 11.32
N THR A 112 -11.46 5.99 11.48
CA THR A 112 -12.22 5.60 12.67
C THR A 112 -13.48 4.87 12.23
N ARG A 113 -14.11 4.16 13.18
CA ARG A 113 -15.42 3.55 12.97
C ARG A 113 -16.54 4.59 12.96
#